data_AF-A0A9W5VR08-F1
#
_entry.id   AF-A0A9W5VR08-F1
#
_cell.length_a   1.000
_cell.length_b   1.000
_cell.length_c   1.000
_cell.angle_alpha   90.00
_cell.angle_beta   90.00
_cell.angle_gamma   90.00
#
_symmetry.space_group_name_H-M   'P 1'
#
loop_
_entity.id
_entity.type
_entity.pdbx_description
1 polymer ?
#
loop_
_entity_poly.entity_id
_entity_poly.type
_entity_poly.pdbx_seq_one_letter_code
_entity_poly.pdbx_strand_id
1 'polypeptide(L)'
;MIQRFIELGEGYSDLYELLEIAKTNQERIAHMLQFETIKNDKKVCSLVVILKPTTTGDFQPLYICREGIPVFENKKSKRVILFEETAEQLGKKWLPLL
;
A
#
# COMPACT_ATOMS: atom_id res chain seq x y z
N MET A 1 -19.18 -5.16 -9.72
CA MET A 1 -17.84 -4.71 -9.26
C MET A 1 -17.73 -4.95 -7.77
N ILE A 2 -16.87 -5.88 -7.36
CA ILE A 2 -16.64 -6.21 -5.94
C ILE A 2 -15.24 -5.74 -5.59
N GLN A 3 -15.13 -4.78 -4.68
CA GLN A 3 -13.86 -4.33 -4.11
C GLN A 3 -13.69 -4.92 -2.73
N ARG A 4 -12.48 -5.40 -2.40
CA ARG A 4 -12.20 -5.93 -1.07
C ARG A 4 -10.75 -5.72 -0.66
N PHE A 5 -10.57 -5.35 0.60
CA PHE A 5 -9.27 -5.39 1.23
C PHE A 5 -8.82 -6.84 1.42
N ILE A 6 -7.59 -7.12 0.98
CA ILE A 6 -6.89 -8.36 1.30
C ILE A 6 -5.80 -7.97 2.29
N GLU A 7 -6.05 -8.32 3.55
CA GLU A 7 -5.14 -8.00 4.64
C GLU A 7 -3.93 -8.93 4.60
N LEU A 8 -2.75 -8.33 4.55
CA LEU A 8 -1.51 -9.01 4.91
C LEU A 8 -1.36 -8.94 6.45
N GLY A 9 -0.16 -9.21 6.96
CA GLY A 9 0.14 -9.03 8.38
C GLY A 9 0.48 -7.59 8.78
N GLU A 10 1.03 -7.49 9.99
CA GLU A 10 1.42 -6.24 10.65
C GLU A 10 2.96 -6.09 10.72
N GLY A 11 3.72 -6.98 10.09
CA GLY A 11 5.17 -7.04 10.20
C GLY A 11 5.92 -6.35 9.06
N TYR A 12 7.21 -6.11 9.30
CA TYR A 12 8.10 -5.59 8.26
C TYR A 12 8.23 -6.54 7.05
N SER A 13 8.12 -7.85 7.27
CA SER A 13 8.13 -8.85 6.20
C SER A 13 6.90 -8.72 5.29
N ASP A 14 5.75 -8.33 5.83
CA ASP A 14 4.51 -8.13 5.05
C ASP A 14 4.61 -6.96 4.08
N LEU A 15 5.43 -5.95 4.40
CA LEU A 15 5.75 -4.90 3.44
C LEU A 15 6.47 -5.48 2.21
N TYR A 16 7.44 -6.37 2.39
CA TYR A 16 8.13 -6.97 1.25
C TYR A 16 7.19 -7.81 0.37
N GLU A 17 6.25 -8.54 0.98
CA GLU A 17 5.21 -9.25 0.23
C GLU A 17 4.31 -8.26 -0.54
N LEU A 18 3.92 -7.14 0.07
CA LEU A 18 3.15 -6.09 -0.60
C LEU A 18 3.89 -5.53 -1.82
N LEU A 19 5.20 -5.31 -1.70
CA LEU A 19 6.04 -4.84 -2.81
C LEU A 19 6.21 -5.90 -3.89
N GLU A 20 6.30 -7.18 -3.52
CA GLU A 20 6.39 -8.29 -4.47
C GLU A 20 5.09 -8.45 -5.26
N ILE A 21 3.93 -8.29 -4.60
CA ILE A 21 2.62 -8.22 -5.25
C ILE A 21 2.59 -7.07 -6.27
N ALA A 22 3.10 -5.89 -5.92
CA ALA A 22 3.17 -4.76 -6.83
C ALA A 22 4.05 -5.07 -8.05
N LYS A 23 5.27 -5.56 -7.85
CA LYS A 23 6.22 -5.88 -8.93
C LYS A 23 5.68 -6.94 -9.87
N THR A 24 5.15 -8.04 -9.33
CA THR A 24 4.62 -9.15 -10.13
C THR A 24 3.36 -8.74 -10.90
N ASN A 25 2.57 -7.80 -10.37
CA ASN A 25 1.33 -7.32 -10.99
C ASN A 25 1.44 -5.91 -11.59
N GLN A 26 2.65 -5.45 -11.96
CA GLN A 26 2.90 -4.05 -12.37
C GLN A 26 1.95 -3.51 -13.46
N GLU A 27 1.58 -4.34 -14.44
CA GLU A 27 0.65 -4.01 -15.54
C GLU A 27 -0.79 -3.79 -15.05
N ARG A 28 -1.13 -4.47 -13.96
CA ARG A 28 -2.43 -4.40 -13.31
C ARG A 28 -2.47 -3.41 -12.17
N ILE A 29 -1.40 -2.74 -11.77
CA ILE A 29 -1.51 -1.70 -10.74
C ILE A 29 -2.44 -0.59 -11.21
N ALA A 30 -3.50 -0.37 -10.44
CA ALA A 30 -4.37 0.79 -10.55
C ALA A 30 -3.80 1.94 -9.72
N HIS A 31 -3.51 1.70 -8.44
CA HIS A 31 -3.00 2.71 -7.51
C HIS A 31 -2.07 2.10 -6.45
N MET A 32 -1.14 2.92 -5.97
CA MET A 32 -0.36 2.68 -4.75
C MET A 32 -0.67 3.83 -3.78
N LEU A 33 -1.19 3.51 -2.60
CA LEU A 33 -1.77 4.49 -1.68
C LEU A 33 -1.15 4.36 -0.28
N GLN A 34 -1.07 5.49 0.42
CA GLN A 34 -0.78 5.56 1.85
C GLN A 34 -2.01 6.14 2.56
N PHE A 35 -2.61 5.37 3.46
CA PHE A 35 -3.71 5.84 4.31
C PHE A 35 -3.17 6.30 5.65
N GLU A 36 -3.39 7.56 6.01
CA GLU A 36 -3.01 8.11 7.31
C GLU A 36 -4.19 8.13 8.29
N THR A 37 -3.92 7.96 9.58
CA THR A 37 -4.92 8.11 10.63
C THR A 37 -4.26 8.44 11.97
N ILE A 38 -5.10 8.80 12.95
CA ILE A 38 -4.68 8.97 14.35
C ILE A 38 -5.18 7.74 15.11
N LYS A 39 -4.25 6.98 15.69
CA LYS A 39 -4.53 5.82 16.54
C LYS A 39 -3.79 5.98 17.85
N ASN A 40 -4.51 5.98 18.98
CA ASN A 40 -3.94 6.16 20.32
C ASN A 40 -3.04 7.41 20.40
N ASP A 41 -3.55 8.55 19.94
CA ASP A 41 -2.86 9.86 19.89
C ASP A 41 -1.55 9.89 19.07
N LYS A 42 -1.34 8.88 18.21
CA LYS A 42 -0.19 8.81 17.30
C LYS A 42 -0.66 8.85 15.86
N LYS A 43 0.00 9.67 15.04
CA LYS A 43 -0.17 9.66 13.60
C LYS A 43 0.51 8.41 13.01
N VAL A 44 -0.28 7.58 12.34
CA VAL A 44 0.18 6.33 11.75
C VAL A 44 -0.34 6.19 10.33
N CYS A 45 0.27 5.32 9.53
CA CYS A 45 -0.20 5.01 8.21
C CYS A 45 -0.22 3.51 7.88
N SER A 46 -1.02 3.17 6.88
CA SER A 46 -1.08 1.85 6.23
C SER A 46 -0.79 2.01 4.75
N LEU A 47 -0.12 1.02 4.15
CA LEU A 47 0.28 1.04 2.75
C LEU A 47 -0.59 0.06 1.94
N VAL A 48 -1.01 0.48 0.75
CA VAL A 48 -1.99 -0.27 -0.06
C VAL A 48 -1.61 -0.32 -1.53
N VAL A 49 -1.70 -1.52 -2.11
CA VAL A 49 -1.57 -1.75 -3.55
C VAL A 49 -2.94 -2.17 -4.09
N ILE A 50 -3.49 -1.35 -4.98
CA ILE A 50 -4.77 -1.60 -5.66
C ILE A 50 -4.45 -2.11 -7.07
N LEU A 51 -4.98 -3.29 -7.41
CA LEU A 51 -4.93 -3.80 -8.77
C LEU A 51 -6.18 -3.41 -9.56
N LYS A 52 -6.11 -3.45 -10.89
CA LYS A 52 -7.26 -3.40 -11.78
C LYS A 52 -8.13 -4.65 -11.55
N PRO A 53 -9.46 -4.55 -11.71
CA PRO A 53 -10.36 -5.69 -11.59
C PRO A 53 -9.89 -6.90 -12.41
N THR A 54 -10.17 -8.11 -11.92
CA THR A 54 -9.98 -9.34 -12.70
C THR A 54 -10.91 -9.34 -13.90
N THR A 55 -10.46 -9.89 -15.04
CA THR A 55 -11.29 -10.00 -16.25
C THR A 55 -12.57 -10.80 -16.00
N THR A 56 -12.46 -11.87 -15.20
CA THR A 56 -13.61 -12.67 -14.80
C THR A 56 -14.05 -12.26 -13.40
N GLY A 57 -15.32 -11.92 -13.25
CA GLY A 57 -15.94 -11.63 -11.95
C GLY A 57 -15.77 -10.20 -11.44
N ASP A 58 -15.06 -9.32 -12.15
CA ASP A 58 -14.87 -7.90 -11.81
C ASP A 58 -14.44 -7.66 -10.35
N PHE A 59 -13.61 -8.56 -9.83
CA PHE A 59 -13.10 -8.48 -8.47
C PHE A 59 -11.85 -7.61 -8.44
N GLN A 60 -11.87 -6.59 -7.60
CA GLN A 60 -10.77 -5.66 -7.44
C GLN A 60 -10.13 -5.82 -6.05
N PRO A 61 -8.91 -6.39 -5.97
CA PRO A 61 -8.20 -6.52 -4.71
C PRO A 61 -7.50 -5.22 -4.32
N LEU A 62 -7.59 -4.90 -3.03
CA LEU A 62 -6.80 -3.85 -2.37
C LEU A 62 -5.92 -4.54 -1.32
N TYR A 63 -4.68 -4.86 -1.66
CA TYR A 63 -3.75 -5.48 -0.71
C TYR A 63 -3.28 -4.41 0.27
N ILE A 64 -3.41 -4.66 1.57
CA ILE A 64 -3.09 -3.70 2.63
C ILE A 64 -2.16 -4.32 3.67
N CYS A 65 -1.08 -3.60 3.99
CA CYS A 65 -0.27 -3.87 5.17
C CYS A 65 -0.76 -2.99 6.33
N ARG A 66 -1.19 -3.61 7.44
CA ARG A 66 -1.84 -2.95 8.60
C ARG A 66 -0.88 -2.68 9.76
N GLU A 67 0.42 -2.57 9.49
CA GLU A 67 1.47 -2.37 10.50
C GLU A 67 1.28 -1.11 11.38
N GLY A 68 0.54 -0.10 10.93
CA GLY A 68 0.37 1.15 11.69
C GLY A 68 1.69 1.93 11.77
N ILE A 69 2.34 2.07 10.62
CA ILE A 69 3.66 2.67 10.47
C ILE A 69 3.63 4.11 11.01
N PRO A 70 4.48 4.48 11.98
CA PRO A 70 4.49 5.84 12.51
C PRO A 70 4.81 6.89 11.44
N VAL A 71 4.03 7.97 11.43
CA VAL A 71 4.23 9.14 10.58
C VAL A 71 4.78 10.27 11.45
N PHE A 72 5.96 10.78 11.11
CA PHE A 72 6.58 11.90 11.83
C PHE A 72 6.57 13.15 10.94
N GLU A 73 6.43 14.33 11.55
CA GLU A 73 6.41 15.60 10.82
C GLU A 73 7.72 15.86 10.06
N ASN A 74 8.85 15.46 10.64
CA ASN A 74 10.19 15.79 10.13
C ASN A 74 10.95 14.59 9.56
N LYS A 75 10.34 13.40 9.50
CA LYS A 75 11.02 12.19 9.05
C LYS A 75 10.06 11.14 8.48
N LYS A 76 10.38 10.62 7.30
CA LYS A 76 9.70 9.42 6.76
C LYS A 76 10.31 8.14 7.35
N SER A 77 9.46 7.16 7.60
CA SER A 77 9.92 5.82 7.95
C SER A 77 10.62 5.18 6.74
N LYS A 78 11.60 4.29 6.97
CA LYS A 78 12.24 3.53 5.88
C LYS A 78 11.24 2.72 5.04
N ARG A 79 10.12 2.33 5.66
CA ARG A 79 9.03 1.58 5.02
C ARG A 79 8.29 2.41 3.99
N VAL A 80 7.95 3.65 4.36
CA VAL A 80 7.30 4.60 3.45
C VAL A 80 8.25 4.95 2.30
N ILE A 81 9.52 5.22 2.59
CA ILE A 81 10.53 5.50 1.56
C ILE A 81 10.63 4.34 0.56
N LEU A 82 10.75 3.10 1.04
CA LEU A 82 10.84 1.92 0.18
C LEU A 82 9.60 1.74 -0.71
N PHE A 83 8.42 2.07 -0.17
CA PHE A 83 7.17 2.01 -0.93
C PHE A 83 7.10 3.10 -2.02
N GLU A 84 7.53 4.32 -1.71
CA GLU A 84 7.64 5.44 -2.66
C GLU A 84 8.62 5.11 -3.79
N GLU A 85 9.82 4.63 -3.45
CA GLU A 85 10.85 4.23 -4.41
C GLU A 85 10.36 3.10 -5.33
N THR A 86 9.62 2.13 -4.79
CA THR A 86 9.03 1.05 -5.59
C THR A 86 7.97 1.58 -6.56
N ALA A 87 7.12 2.50 -6.11
CA ALA A 87 6.13 3.13 -6.98
C ALA A 87 6.80 3.89 -8.14
N GLU A 88 7.85 4.66 -7.85
CA GLU A 88 8.65 5.37 -8.84
C GLU A 88 9.30 4.42 -9.86
N GLN A 89 9.93 3.33 -9.40
CA GLN A 89 10.52 2.30 -10.26
C GLN A 89 9.51 1.65 -11.20
N LEU A 90 8.26 1.49 -10.76
CA LEU A 90 7.18 0.92 -11.56
C LEU A 90 6.45 1.95 -12.44
N GLY A 91 6.91 3.21 -12.45
CA GLY A 91 6.27 4.31 -13.18
C GLY A 91 4.86 4.62 -12.67
N LYS A 92 4.58 4.33 -11.39
CA LYS A 92 3.29 4.55 -10.74
C LYS A 92 3.39 5.74 -9.79
N LYS A 93 2.35 6.56 -9.77
CA LYS A 93 2.24 7.65 -8.79
C LYS A 93 1.74 7.06 -7.47
N TRP A 94 2.50 7.29 -6.39
CA TRP A 94 2.02 7.06 -5.04
C TRP A 94 1.17 8.27 -4.60
N LEU A 95 0.07 8.02 -3.88
CA LEU A 95 -0.80 9.08 -3.39
C LEU A 95 -0.98 8.97 -1.87
N PRO A 96 -0.62 9.99 -1.09
CA PRO A 96 -1.03 10.09 0.30
C PRO A 96 -2.51 10.46 0.35
N LEU A 97 -3.30 9.64 1.07
CA LEU A 97 -4.69 9.91 1.41
C LEU A 97 -4.75 10.21 2.91
N LEU A 98 -5.13 11.45 3.20
CA LEU A 98 -5.34 12.00 4.54
C LEU A 98 -6.66 11.52 5.15
#